data_AF-A0A292YCT2-F1
#
_entry.id   AF-A0A292YCT2-F1
#
_cell.length_a   1.000
_cell.length_b   1.000
_cell.length_c   1.000
_cell.angle_alpha   90.00
_cell.angle_beta   90.00
_cell.angle_gamma   90.00
#
_symmetry.space_group_name_H-M   'P 1'
#
loop_
_entity.id
_entity.type
_entity.pdbx_description
1 polymer ?
#
loop_
_entity_poly.entity_id
_entity_poly.type
_entity_poly.pdbx_seq_one_letter_code
_entity_poly.pdbx_strand_id
1 'polypeptide(L)'
;MRFLLVFLFSVLFACDTTSINSAYKDYYEYQRIYISAILDNNKNKEISALKNLIKCGKYLNFNVKEYENKLKRLTQKSKVLTKTEKEHVTPNNKPQKKYIKIISSNPFIITLPSNNLKHFILRKKIHVFDIPYTIIPKMYSKKINNIQIKVAQFNKKIVRVAIYSPKINYKIENKKLIIYLNKKITQKQTLIIPKTYKQRVIVIDPGHGGKDSGGIGIGHRMEKIAVLKIAKYLYSELKEMGYKVYLTRHGDYFIPLRERTHFANQKKADLFISIHCNIAPHHYTKVRGIETYFLSPTRNDRAIRVAKIENKEVKGLNYVDQRVILGFLNRDRIIDSQKLAIDIQAGMLYSLKKKYKQVIDGGVRPAPFWVLVGTQMPAILIETGYLTNPVEAKRLFNPAYQKLLAKGIAAGIYNYFKKNP
;
A
#
# COMPACT_ATOMS: atom_id res chain seq x y z
N MET A 1 -1.89 -29.40 61.83
CA MET A 1 -0.50 -28.92 61.70
C MET A 1 0.07 -29.50 60.42
N ARG A 2 0.56 -28.82 59.38
CA ARG A 2 0.98 -27.44 59.05
C ARG A 2 0.77 -27.38 57.51
N PHE A 3 0.04 -26.41 56.94
CA PHE A 3 0.59 -25.20 56.26
C PHE A 3 1.78 -25.52 55.32
N LEU A 4 1.92 -25.08 54.06
CA LEU A 4 1.29 -24.05 53.21
C LEU A 4 2.15 -23.97 51.90
N LEU A 5 1.55 -23.58 50.77
CA LEU A 5 2.18 -22.95 49.58
C LEU A 5 3.21 -23.80 48.76
N VAL A 6 3.23 -23.83 47.42
CA VAL A 6 3.42 -22.68 46.52
C VAL A 6 2.71 -22.90 45.17
N PHE A 7 1.84 -21.93 44.86
CA PHE A 7 1.33 -21.56 43.54
C PHE A 7 2.39 -20.71 42.79
N LEU A 8 2.33 -20.67 41.45
CA LEU A 8 3.05 -19.77 40.52
C LEU A 8 4.56 -20.04 40.27
N PHE A 9 4.85 -20.59 39.09
CA PHE A 9 6.10 -20.31 38.36
C PHE A 9 5.78 -19.73 36.97
N SER A 10 5.04 -18.63 36.94
CA SER A 10 5.19 -17.63 35.87
C SER A 10 6.20 -16.59 36.37
N VAL A 11 7.44 -17.02 36.54
CA VAL A 11 8.54 -16.09 36.81
C VAL A 11 8.65 -15.19 35.59
N LEU A 12 8.56 -13.89 35.83
CA LEU A 12 9.09 -12.83 34.99
C LEU A 12 10.56 -13.13 34.73
N PHE A 13 10.86 -13.96 33.75
CA PHE A 13 12.25 -14.13 33.34
C PHE A 13 12.71 -12.77 32.82
N ALA A 14 13.82 -12.28 33.39
CA ALA A 14 14.58 -11.21 32.78
C ALA A 14 15.30 -11.78 31.55
N CYS A 15 15.84 -10.93 30.68
CA CYS A 15 16.63 -11.39 29.53
C CYS A 15 17.59 -12.53 29.91
N ASP A 16 17.42 -13.67 29.25
CA ASP A 16 18.28 -14.84 29.37
C ASP A 16 19.59 -14.59 28.59
N THR A 17 20.66 -14.35 29.33
CA THR A 17 22.01 -14.09 28.81
C THR A 17 22.91 -15.33 28.91
N THR A 18 22.35 -16.52 29.09
CA THR A 18 23.10 -17.79 29.14
C THR A 18 23.75 -18.14 27.81
N SER A 19 23.16 -17.71 26.70
CA SER A 19 23.76 -17.81 25.36
C SER A 19 23.32 -16.67 24.46
N ILE A 20 24.13 -16.36 23.45
CA ILE A 20 23.79 -15.40 22.39
C ILE A 20 22.43 -15.76 21.76
N ASN A 21 22.21 -17.03 21.42
CA ASN A 21 20.96 -17.48 20.79
C ASN A 21 19.73 -17.29 21.70
N SER A 22 19.86 -17.56 23.00
CA SER A 22 18.78 -17.31 23.97
C SER A 22 18.49 -15.81 24.09
N ALA A 23 19.54 -14.99 24.22
CA ALA A 23 19.42 -13.55 24.28
C ALA A 23 18.78 -12.95 23.01
N TYR A 24 19.08 -13.49 21.82
CA TYR A 24 18.42 -13.11 20.56
C TYR A 24 16.93 -13.45 20.58
N LYS A 25 16.56 -14.66 21.00
CA LYS A 25 15.16 -15.10 21.09
C LYS A 25 14.38 -14.19 22.06
N ASP A 26 14.94 -13.94 23.23
CA ASP A 26 14.37 -13.09 24.26
C ASP A 26 14.27 -11.63 23.81
N TYR A 27 15.29 -11.09 23.14
CA TYR A 27 15.27 -9.75 22.58
C TYR A 27 14.05 -9.55 21.66
N TYR A 28 13.81 -10.49 20.73
CA TYR A 28 12.66 -10.43 19.83
C TYR A 28 11.32 -10.70 20.54
N GLU A 29 11.30 -11.50 21.61
CA GLU A 29 10.09 -11.70 22.42
C GLU A 29 9.71 -10.43 23.19
N TYR A 30 10.65 -9.81 23.90
CA TYR A 30 10.39 -8.53 24.58
C TYR A 30 10.06 -7.40 23.61
N GLN A 31 10.57 -7.48 22.37
CA GLN A 31 10.15 -6.58 21.29
C GLN A 31 8.67 -6.76 20.95
N ARG A 32 8.20 -8.00 20.78
CA ARG A 32 6.77 -8.28 20.58
C ARG A 32 5.93 -7.79 21.76
N ILE A 33 6.38 -8.04 22.98
CA ILE A 33 5.69 -7.61 24.21
C ILE A 33 5.63 -6.08 24.28
N TYR A 34 6.72 -5.38 23.95
CA TYR A 34 6.78 -3.92 23.91
C TYR A 34 5.80 -3.33 22.89
N ILE A 35 5.80 -3.85 21.66
CA ILE A 35 4.87 -3.43 20.61
C ILE A 35 3.43 -3.70 21.06
N SER A 36 3.12 -4.87 21.62
CA SER A 36 1.79 -5.16 22.18
C SER A 36 1.42 -4.19 23.27
N ALA A 37 2.32 -3.90 24.22
CA ALA A 37 2.05 -3.04 25.35
C ALA A 37 1.70 -1.61 24.92
N ILE A 38 2.41 -1.09 23.92
CA ILE A 38 2.11 0.18 23.27
C ILE A 38 0.70 0.14 22.66
N LEU A 39 0.38 -0.92 21.91
CA LEU A 39 -0.94 -1.10 21.28
C LEU A 39 -2.06 -1.31 22.30
N ASP A 40 -1.74 -1.87 23.47
CA ASP A 40 -2.63 -2.05 24.63
C ASP A 40 -2.80 -0.75 25.44
N ASN A 41 -2.01 0.30 25.16
CA ASN A 41 -1.84 1.47 26.04
C ASN A 41 -1.53 1.05 27.50
N ASN A 42 -0.83 -0.08 27.68
CA ASN A 42 -0.49 -0.66 28.97
C ASN A 42 0.91 -0.24 29.39
N LYS A 43 0.99 0.87 30.14
CA LYS A 43 2.26 1.49 30.57
C LYS A 43 3.15 0.56 31.41
N ASN A 44 2.56 -0.27 32.27
CA ASN A 44 3.33 -1.18 33.13
C ASN A 44 4.02 -2.26 32.30
N LYS A 45 3.28 -2.83 31.33
CA LYS A 45 3.80 -3.80 30.37
C LYS A 45 4.83 -3.15 29.43
N GLU A 46 4.64 -1.89 29.03
CA GLU A 46 5.57 -1.12 28.19
C GLU A 46 6.90 -0.91 28.91
N ILE A 47 6.87 -0.44 30.17
CA ILE A 47 8.06 -0.23 31.00
C ILE A 47 8.80 -1.55 31.24
N SER A 48 8.08 -2.62 31.58
CA SER A 48 8.68 -3.94 31.81
C SER A 48 9.37 -4.48 30.55
N ALA A 49 8.69 -4.41 29.40
CA ALA A 49 9.26 -4.84 28.13
C ALA A 49 10.48 -4.01 27.71
N LEU A 50 10.46 -2.69 27.91
CA LEU A 50 11.59 -1.80 27.63
C LEU A 50 12.82 -2.16 28.47
N LYS A 51 12.65 -2.42 29.77
CA LYS A 51 13.76 -2.82 30.66
C LYS A 51 14.44 -4.08 30.14
N ASN A 52 13.66 -5.10 29.78
CA ASN A 52 14.19 -6.36 29.28
C ASN A 52 14.80 -6.23 27.87
N LEU A 53 14.19 -5.44 26.98
CA LEU A 53 14.75 -5.10 25.66
C LEU A 53 16.12 -4.42 25.76
N ILE A 54 16.26 -3.43 26.64
CA ILE A 54 17.54 -2.72 26.84
C ILE A 54 18.58 -3.69 27.38
N LYS A 55 18.21 -4.53 28.35
CA LYS A 55 19.11 -5.54 28.93
C LYS A 55 19.63 -6.50 27.84
N CYS A 56 18.73 -7.10 27.06
CA CYS A 56 19.11 -7.99 25.96
C CYS A 56 19.92 -7.28 24.88
N GLY A 57 19.50 -6.08 24.48
CA GLY A 57 20.16 -5.34 23.42
C GLY A 57 21.58 -4.92 23.78
N LYS A 58 21.85 -4.53 25.04
CA LYS A 58 23.22 -4.27 25.51
C LYS A 58 24.10 -5.51 25.43
N TYR A 59 23.58 -6.66 25.89
CA TYR A 59 24.31 -7.93 25.82
C TYR A 59 24.64 -8.33 24.38
N LEU A 60 23.72 -8.12 23.44
CA LEU A 60 23.90 -8.39 22.00
C LEU A 60 24.66 -7.28 21.24
N ASN A 61 25.15 -6.25 21.93
CA ASN A 61 25.79 -5.07 21.34
C ASN A 61 24.92 -4.33 20.29
N PHE A 62 23.61 -4.30 20.49
CA PHE A 62 22.66 -3.53 19.70
C PHE A 62 22.56 -2.08 20.18
N ASN A 63 22.25 -1.17 19.24
CA ASN A 63 21.94 0.20 19.59
C ASN A 63 20.59 0.28 20.33
N VAL A 64 20.63 0.47 21.64
CA VAL A 64 19.45 0.57 22.51
C VAL A 64 19.10 2.00 22.94
N LYS A 65 19.83 3.00 22.44
CA LYS A 65 19.74 4.39 22.91
C LYS A 65 18.32 4.97 22.84
N GLU A 66 17.55 4.59 21.82
CA GLU A 66 16.16 5.01 21.69
C GLU A 66 15.25 4.42 22.76
N TYR A 67 15.43 3.13 23.11
CA TYR A 67 14.69 2.48 24.18
C TYR A 67 15.03 3.06 25.55
N GLU A 68 16.31 3.37 25.79
CA GLU A 68 16.76 4.00 27.04
C GLU A 68 16.15 5.40 27.23
N ASN A 69 16.17 6.22 26.17
CA ASN A 69 15.55 7.54 26.18
C ASN A 69 14.05 7.46 26.45
N LYS A 70 13.37 6.48 25.85
CA LYS A 70 11.93 6.26 26.04
C LYS A 70 11.63 5.78 27.46
N LEU A 71 12.36 4.80 27.97
CA LEU A 71 12.21 4.31 29.33
C LEU A 71 12.39 5.45 30.33
N LYS A 72 13.44 6.28 30.15
CA LYS A 72 13.69 7.47 30.96
C LYS A 72 12.50 8.43 30.96
N ARG A 73 11.89 8.69 29.80
CA ARG A 73 10.69 9.55 29.69
C ARG A 73 9.45 8.97 30.36
N LEU A 74 9.28 7.64 30.32
CA LEU A 74 8.13 6.96 30.95
C LEU A 74 8.28 6.88 32.47
N THR A 75 9.52 6.78 32.96
CA THR A 75 9.81 6.67 34.40
C THR A 75 10.08 8.02 35.07
N GLN A 76 10.32 9.09 34.30
CA GLN A 76 10.42 10.45 34.82
C GLN A 76 9.07 11.17 34.80
N LYS A 77 8.69 11.79 35.92
CA LYS A 77 7.65 12.84 35.92
C LYS A 77 8.12 14.00 35.03
N SER A 78 7.24 14.41 34.12
CA SER A 78 7.45 15.31 32.98
C SER A 78 8.38 16.51 33.20
N LYS A 79 9.41 16.66 32.36
CA LYS A 79 9.92 17.96 31.86
C LYS A 79 10.41 17.80 30.40
N VAL A 80 9.84 18.60 29.52
CA VAL A 80 10.02 18.59 28.05
C VAL A 80 11.34 19.27 27.65
N LEU A 81 12.04 18.78 26.61
CA LEU A 81 12.99 19.56 25.79
C LEU A 81 13.22 18.94 24.40
N THR A 82 13.40 19.81 23.41
CA THR A 82 13.50 19.62 21.94
C THR A 82 14.94 19.79 21.43
N LYS A 83 15.34 19.08 20.35
CA LYS A 83 16.02 19.63 19.14
C LYS A 83 16.45 18.56 18.10
N THR A 84 16.69 19.06 16.90
CA THR A 84 16.83 18.52 15.53
C THR A 84 18.26 18.33 15.04
N GLU A 85 18.48 17.53 13.97
CA GLU A 85 19.55 17.76 12.97
C GLU A 85 19.29 17.05 11.61
N LYS A 86 19.84 17.63 10.53
CA LYS A 86 19.71 17.27 9.09
C LYS A 86 21.10 16.95 8.52
N GLU A 87 21.17 16.10 7.49
CA GLU A 87 22.35 16.00 6.59
C GLU A 87 21.94 15.90 5.11
N HIS A 88 22.77 16.52 4.26
CA HIS A 88 22.71 16.62 2.80
C HIS A 88 23.69 15.64 2.14
N VAL A 89 23.36 15.14 0.93
CA VAL A 89 24.29 14.45 0.02
C VAL A 89 24.04 14.89 -1.43
N THR A 90 25.10 15.14 -2.19
CA THR A 90 25.12 15.49 -3.63
C THR A 90 25.39 14.24 -4.51
N PRO A 91 24.95 14.21 -5.80
CA PRO A 91 25.15 13.05 -6.68
C PRO A 91 26.22 13.27 -7.77
N ASN A 92 26.84 12.16 -8.19
CA ASN A 92 27.89 12.07 -9.21
C ASN A 92 27.35 11.42 -10.50
N ASN A 93 27.71 11.94 -11.69
CA ASN A 93 27.15 11.53 -13.00
C ASN A 93 28.18 10.79 -13.89
N LYS A 94 27.85 9.60 -14.38
CA LYS A 94 28.46 8.95 -15.58
C LYS A 94 27.36 8.60 -16.60
N PRO A 95 27.60 8.65 -17.93
CA PRO A 95 26.58 8.42 -18.94
C PRO A 95 26.15 6.94 -19.02
N GLN A 96 24.90 6.68 -18.64
CA GLN A 96 24.28 5.34 -18.61
C GLN A 96 23.79 4.90 -20.00
N LYS A 97 24.08 3.65 -20.38
CA LYS A 97 23.46 2.94 -21.52
C LYS A 97 21.93 2.88 -21.28
N LYS A 98 21.13 3.22 -22.30
CA LYS A 98 19.67 3.30 -22.16
C LYS A 98 19.01 2.01 -22.69
N TYR A 99 18.32 1.30 -21.81
CA TYR A 99 17.63 0.04 -22.12
C TYR A 99 16.12 0.25 -22.30
N ILE A 100 15.48 -0.57 -23.14
CA ILE A 100 14.02 -0.69 -23.11
C ILE A 100 13.57 -1.69 -22.05
N LYS A 101 12.48 -1.36 -21.34
CA LYS A 101 11.76 -2.25 -20.43
C LYS A 101 10.35 -2.47 -20.96
N ILE A 102 9.97 -3.73 -21.08
CA ILE A 102 8.59 -4.13 -21.38
C ILE A 102 7.80 -4.07 -20.08
N ILE A 103 6.80 -3.20 -20.03
CA ILE A 103 5.99 -2.91 -18.83
C ILE A 103 4.73 -3.78 -18.81
N SER A 104 4.12 -4.03 -19.97
CA SER A 104 2.90 -4.82 -20.10
C SER A 104 2.82 -5.47 -21.48
N SER A 105 2.12 -6.61 -21.57
CA SER A 105 1.87 -7.33 -22.81
C SER A 105 0.52 -6.98 -23.45
N ASN A 106 -0.47 -6.50 -22.69
CA ASN A 106 -1.76 -6.02 -23.20
C ASN A 106 -2.39 -4.94 -22.28
N PRO A 107 -2.52 -3.66 -22.71
CA PRO A 107 -1.90 -3.11 -23.91
C PRO A 107 -0.38 -3.33 -23.87
N PHE A 108 0.24 -3.48 -25.03
CA PHE A 108 1.68 -3.69 -25.08
C PHE A 108 2.38 -2.35 -24.79
N ILE A 109 3.15 -2.29 -23.69
CA ILE A 109 3.79 -1.06 -23.23
C ILE A 109 5.29 -1.29 -23.11
N ILE A 110 6.07 -0.39 -23.72
CA ILE A 110 7.53 -0.36 -23.59
C ILE A 110 8.01 1.04 -23.22
N THR A 111 9.09 1.12 -22.45
CA THR A 111 9.80 2.39 -22.22
C THR A 111 10.59 2.79 -23.44
N LEU A 112 10.61 4.09 -23.74
CA LEU A 112 11.43 4.70 -24.76
C LEU A 112 12.51 5.55 -24.09
N PRO A 113 13.78 5.45 -24.52
CA PRO A 113 14.85 6.29 -23.97
C PRO A 113 14.78 7.75 -24.44
N SER A 114 14.07 7.99 -25.54
CA SER A 114 13.71 9.30 -26.09
C SER A 114 12.37 9.19 -26.84
N ASN A 115 11.74 10.31 -27.17
CA ASN A 115 10.53 10.31 -27.99
C ASN A 115 10.84 10.15 -29.49
N ASN A 116 12.12 10.05 -29.87
CA ASN A 116 12.53 9.85 -31.25
C ASN A 116 12.31 8.37 -31.61
N LEU A 117 11.27 8.08 -32.39
CA LEU A 117 10.98 6.74 -32.88
C LEU A 117 10.44 6.82 -34.30
N LYS A 118 10.81 5.84 -35.15
CA LYS A 118 10.30 5.75 -36.51
C LYS A 118 9.25 4.67 -36.60
N HIS A 119 8.04 5.01 -37.05
CA HIS A 119 6.95 4.07 -37.29
C HIS A 119 6.67 3.93 -38.79
N PHE A 120 6.56 2.69 -39.27
CA PHE A 120 6.18 2.37 -40.66
C PHE A 120 5.50 1.00 -40.74
N ILE A 121 4.86 0.72 -41.88
CA ILE A 121 4.10 -0.52 -42.10
C ILE A 121 4.76 -1.33 -43.21
N LEU A 122 5.10 -2.59 -42.93
CA LEU A 122 5.59 -3.56 -43.92
C LEU A 122 4.46 -4.51 -44.34
N ARG A 123 4.41 -4.84 -45.65
CA ARG A 123 3.49 -5.84 -46.23
C ARG A 123 2.00 -5.65 -45.83
N LYS A 124 1.58 -4.39 -45.62
CA LYS A 124 0.22 -3.98 -45.19
C LYS A 124 -0.32 -4.63 -43.89
N LYS A 125 0.50 -5.38 -43.13
CA LYS A 125 0.06 -6.14 -41.93
C LYS A 125 1.07 -6.16 -40.79
N ILE A 126 2.24 -5.54 -40.95
CA ILE A 126 3.29 -5.52 -39.92
C ILE A 126 3.61 -4.07 -39.58
N HIS A 127 3.19 -3.64 -38.39
CA HIS A 127 3.55 -2.34 -37.86
C HIS A 127 4.92 -2.42 -37.19
N VAL A 128 5.85 -1.59 -37.63
CA VAL A 128 7.24 -1.58 -37.17
C VAL A 128 7.53 -0.27 -36.47
N PHE A 129 8.10 -0.35 -35.27
CA PHE A 129 8.62 0.79 -34.51
C PHE A 129 10.11 0.61 -34.27
N ASP A 130 10.91 1.47 -34.87
CA ASP A 130 12.36 1.51 -34.68
C ASP A 130 12.72 2.56 -33.64
N ILE A 131 13.44 2.10 -32.61
CA ILE A 131 13.85 2.91 -31.46
C ILE A 131 15.38 3.07 -31.53
N PRO A 132 15.88 4.26 -31.92
CA PRO A 132 17.31 4.52 -32.07
C PRO A 132 18.01 4.66 -30.70
N TYR A 133 19.33 4.47 -30.72
CA TYR A 133 20.24 4.56 -29.57
C TYR A 133 19.81 3.70 -28.37
N THR A 134 19.24 2.52 -28.65
CA THR A 134 18.68 1.64 -27.62
C THR A 134 19.21 0.22 -27.75
N ILE A 135 19.36 -0.46 -26.61
CA ILE A 135 19.77 -1.87 -26.54
C ILE A 135 18.71 -2.68 -25.80
N ILE A 136 18.44 -3.90 -26.28
CA ILE A 136 17.64 -4.90 -25.58
C ILE A 136 18.52 -6.09 -25.12
N PRO A 137 18.53 -6.47 -23.83
CA PRO A 137 19.37 -7.57 -23.34
C PRO A 137 18.99 -8.94 -23.89
N LYS A 138 17.71 -9.17 -24.18
CA LYS A 138 17.17 -10.44 -24.71
C LYS A 138 15.99 -10.17 -25.61
N MET A 139 15.92 -10.87 -26.75
CA MET A 139 14.77 -10.81 -27.65
C MET A 139 13.47 -11.17 -26.90
N TYR A 140 12.41 -10.44 -27.19
CA TYR A 140 11.07 -10.71 -26.69
C TYR A 140 10.15 -11.11 -27.83
N SER A 141 9.39 -12.19 -27.67
CA SER A 141 8.36 -12.62 -28.61
C SER A 141 7.14 -13.08 -27.84
N LYS A 142 5.95 -12.59 -28.21
CA LYS A 142 4.69 -12.97 -27.58
C LYS A 142 3.56 -12.97 -28.61
N LYS A 143 2.76 -14.03 -28.63
CA LYS A 143 1.51 -14.10 -29.39
C LYS A 143 0.34 -13.86 -28.43
N ILE A 144 -0.58 -12.97 -28.82
CA ILE A 144 -1.80 -12.64 -28.07
C ILE A 144 -2.94 -12.71 -29.09
N ASN A 145 -3.80 -13.72 -28.97
CA ASN A 145 -4.81 -14.06 -29.98
C ASN A 145 -4.15 -14.22 -31.37
N ASN A 146 -4.61 -13.44 -32.35
CA ASN A 146 -4.09 -13.44 -33.73
C ASN A 146 -2.96 -12.43 -33.94
N ILE A 147 -2.50 -11.74 -32.89
CA ILE A 147 -1.47 -10.70 -32.99
C ILE A 147 -0.15 -11.25 -32.45
N GLN A 148 0.90 -11.16 -33.25
CA GLN A 148 2.26 -11.50 -32.84
C GLN A 148 3.05 -10.21 -32.57
N ILE A 149 3.81 -10.20 -31.49
CA ILE A 149 4.70 -9.11 -31.09
C ILE A 149 6.12 -9.67 -31.04
N LYS A 150 7.05 -9.01 -31.72
CA LYS A 150 8.48 -9.30 -31.62
C LYS A 150 9.23 -8.01 -31.28
N VAL A 151 10.13 -8.08 -30.31
CA VAL A 151 11.08 -7.01 -30.00
C VAL A 151 12.48 -7.59 -30.03
N ALA A 152 13.31 -7.09 -30.92
CA ALA A 152 14.66 -7.60 -31.14
C ALA A 152 15.63 -6.45 -31.43
N GLN A 153 16.91 -6.70 -31.21
CA GLN A 153 17.97 -5.81 -31.69
C GLN A 153 18.02 -5.91 -33.22
N PHE A 154 17.70 -4.82 -33.93
CA PHE A 154 17.75 -4.80 -35.39
C PHE A 154 19.17 -4.53 -35.90
N ASN A 155 19.90 -3.64 -35.22
CA ASN A 155 21.34 -3.44 -35.40
C ASN A 155 21.95 -2.84 -34.11
N LYS A 156 23.26 -2.57 -34.09
CA LYS A 156 24.00 -2.04 -32.90
C LYS A 156 23.38 -0.78 -32.27
N LYS A 157 22.56 -0.02 -33.00
CA LYS A 157 21.95 1.24 -32.53
C LYS A 157 20.42 1.20 -32.47
N ILE A 158 19.75 0.20 -33.05
CA ILE A 158 18.28 0.19 -33.20
C ILE A 158 17.68 -1.06 -32.58
N VAL A 159 16.72 -0.86 -31.67
CA VAL A 159 15.77 -1.91 -31.27
C VAL A 159 14.50 -1.77 -32.11
N ARG A 160 14.05 -2.88 -32.68
CA ARG A 160 12.84 -2.95 -33.50
C ARG A 160 11.73 -3.67 -32.76
N VAL A 161 10.56 -3.05 -32.74
CA VAL A 161 9.30 -3.63 -32.29
C VAL A 161 8.44 -3.90 -33.52
N ALA A 162 8.18 -5.17 -33.83
CA ALA A 162 7.31 -5.58 -34.91
C ALA A 162 6.00 -6.16 -34.36
N ILE A 163 4.87 -5.60 -34.81
CA ILE A 163 3.52 -6.03 -34.46
C ILE A 163 2.82 -6.54 -35.72
N TYR A 164 2.54 -7.84 -35.76
CA TYR A 164 1.84 -8.50 -36.85
C TYR A 164 0.34 -8.39 -36.59
N SER A 165 -0.28 -7.36 -37.14
CA SER A 165 -1.71 -7.07 -37.01
C SER A 165 -2.19 -6.21 -38.19
N PRO A 166 -3.40 -6.42 -38.74
CA PRO A 166 -3.94 -5.60 -39.83
C PRO A 166 -4.23 -4.15 -39.42
N LYS A 167 -4.54 -3.91 -38.14
CA LYS A 167 -4.73 -2.56 -37.57
C LYS A 167 -4.20 -2.54 -36.15
N ILE A 168 -3.61 -1.41 -35.75
CA ILE A 168 -3.26 -1.14 -34.35
C ILE A 168 -3.67 0.29 -33.99
N ASN A 169 -4.02 0.51 -32.73
CA ASN A 169 -4.02 1.85 -32.16
C ASN A 169 -2.80 1.96 -31.25
N TYR A 170 -2.02 3.02 -31.38
CA TYR A 170 -0.91 3.27 -30.46
C TYR A 170 -0.86 4.72 -30.03
N LYS A 171 -0.21 4.97 -28.89
CA LYS A 171 0.13 6.32 -28.42
C LYS A 171 1.55 6.35 -27.87
N ILE A 172 2.20 7.49 -28.00
CA ILE A 172 3.49 7.77 -27.39
C ILE A 172 3.26 8.83 -26.33
N GLU A 173 3.46 8.50 -25.06
CA GLU A 173 3.21 9.41 -23.94
C GLU A 173 4.19 9.11 -22.81
N ASN A 174 4.76 10.15 -22.18
CA ASN A 174 5.67 10.02 -21.03
C ASN A 174 6.82 9.03 -21.28
N LYS A 175 7.47 9.14 -22.45
CA LYS A 175 8.56 8.24 -22.88
C LYS A 175 8.14 6.76 -22.88
N LYS A 176 6.90 6.46 -23.26
CA LYS A 176 6.39 5.10 -23.44
C LYS A 176 5.67 4.97 -24.76
N LEU A 177 5.92 3.86 -25.47
CA LEU A 177 5.08 3.43 -26.58
C LEU A 177 4.03 2.47 -26.01
N ILE A 178 2.75 2.79 -26.24
CA ILE A 178 1.60 2.04 -25.75
C ILE A 178 0.78 1.60 -26.96
N ILE A 179 0.68 0.29 -27.20
CA ILE A 179 -0.03 -0.31 -28.32
C ILE A 179 -1.26 -1.05 -27.80
N TYR A 180 -2.43 -0.62 -28.26
CA TYR A 180 -3.72 -1.23 -27.93
C TYR A 180 -4.04 -2.31 -28.95
N LEU A 181 -4.03 -3.56 -28.49
CA LEU A 181 -4.10 -4.72 -29.36
C LEU A 181 -5.54 -5.13 -29.71
N ASN A 182 -6.58 -4.60 -29.06
CA ASN A 182 -7.99 -4.87 -29.40
C ASN A 182 -8.89 -3.68 -28.99
N LYS A 183 -9.77 -3.20 -29.88
CA LYS A 183 -10.81 -2.22 -29.55
C LYS A 183 -12.20 -2.77 -29.97
N LYS A 184 -13.03 -3.08 -28.94
CA LYS A 184 -14.41 -3.68 -28.88
C LYS A 184 -14.44 -5.22 -29.01
N ILE A 185 -15.11 -6.00 -28.14
CA ILE A 185 -16.53 -5.96 -27.72
C ILE A 185 -16.73 -6.07 -26.20
N THR A 186 -17.66 -5.25 -25.71
CA THR A 186 -18.46 -5.40 -24.50
C THR A 186 -19.31 -6.68 -24.58
N GLN A 187 -18.83 -7.77 -24.00
CA GLN A 187 -19.69 -8.74 -23.34
C GLN A 187 -19.26 -8.76 -21.88
N LYS A 188 -20.24 -8.87 -20.99
CA LYS A 188 -20.05 -9.02 -19.55
C LYS A 188 -19.32 -10.35 -19.35
N GLN A 189 -17.99 -10.39 -19.51
CA GLN A 189 -17.19 -11.49 -19.00
C GLN A 189 -17.39 -11.46 -17.49
N THR A 190 -18.30 -12.28 -17.01
CA THR A 190 -18.24 -12.78 -15.65
C THR A 190 -16.81 -13.26 -15.46
N LEU A 191 -16.05 -12.58 -14.60
CA LEU A 191 -14.72 -13.01 -14.22
C LEU A 191 -14.89 -14.41 -13.63
N ILE A 192 -14.62 -15.45 -14.41
CA ILE A 192 -14.60 -16.82 -13.90
C ILE A 192 -13.36 -16.90 -13.04
N ILE A 193 -13.54 -16.61 -11.75
CA ILE A 193 -12.51 -16.69 -10.75
C ILE A 193 -12.18 -18.18 -10.56
N PRO A 194 -10.94 -18.62 -10.80
CA PRO A 194 -10.49 -19.97 -10.46
C PRO A 194 -10.97 -20.38 -9.07
N LYS A 195 -11.40 -21.65 -8.91
CA LYS A 195 -11.92 -22.19 -7.65
C LYS A 195 -10.96 -21.95 -6.47
N THR A 196 -9.66 -21.87 -6.75
CA THR A 196 -8.57 -21.56 -5.81
C THR A 196 -8.63 -20.14 -5.21
N TYR A 197 -9.13 -19.13 -5.94
CA TYR A 197 -9.22 -17.76 -5.41
C TYR A 197 -10.53 -17.50 -4.65
N LYS A 198 -11.57 -18.32 -4.83
CA LYS A 198 -12.85 -18.18 -4.11
C LYS A 198 -12.72 -18.40 -2.59
N GLN A 199 -11.62 -19.02 -2.14
CA GLN A 199 -11.36 -19.26 -0.72
C GLN A 199 -10.65 -18.09 -0.03
N ARG A 200 -10.16 -17.10 -0.79
CA ARG A 200 -9.42 -15.96 -0.22
C ARG A 200 -10.34 -15.09 0.63
N VAL A 201 -9.85 -14.73 1.81
CA VAL A 201 -10.54 -13.90 2.80
C VAL A 201 -10.05 -12.46 2.69
N ILE A 202 -10.96 -11.53 2.42
CA ILE A 202 -10.66 -10.11 2.31
C ILE A 202 -11.39 -9.37 3.42
N VAL A 203 -10.66 -8.56 4.18
CA VAL A 203 -11.24 -7.66 5.18
C VAL A 203 -11.16 -6.24 4.66
N ILE A 204 -12.31 -5.59 4.60
CA ILE A 204 -12.46 -4.20 4.20
C ILE A 204 -12.72 -3.38 5.46
N ASP A 205 -11.95 -2.32 5.64
CA ASP A 205 -12.05 -1.41 6.77
C ASP A 205 -12.54 -0.03 6.28
N PRO A 206 -13.83 0.31 6.45
CA PRO A 206 -14.28 1.68 6.26
C PRO A 206 -13.74 2.55 7.40
N GLY A 207 -12.87 3.52 7.08
CA GLY A 207 -12.26 4.44 8.04
C GLY A 207 -13.27 5.15 8.95
N HIS A 208 -12.82 5.55 10.14
CA HIS A 208 -13.60 6.34 11.12
C HIS A 208 -14.91 5.65 11.58
N GLY A 209 -15.91 6.42 12.00
CA GLY A 209 -17.24 5.95 12.38
C GLY A 209 -17.69 6.44 13.75
N GLY A 210 -19.01 6.55 13.95
CA GLY A 210 -19.63 7.02 15.18
C GLY A 210 -19.15 8.43 15.53
N LYS A 211 -18.51 8.57 16.69
CA LYS A 211 -17.96 9.83 17.21
C LYS A 211 -16.82 10.41 16.37
N ASP A 212 -16.15 9.58 15.57
CA ASP A 212 -15.09 10.02 14.68
C ASP A 212 -15.68 10.23 13.28
N SER A 213 -15.80 11.50 12.86
CA SER A 213 -16.28 11.87 11.54
C SER A 213 -15.28 11.61 10.41
N GLY A 214 -14.01 11.43 10.76
CA GLY A 214 -12.89 11.67 9.86
C GLY A 214 -12.85 13.10 9.36
N GLY A 215 -12.29 13.29 8.17
CA GLY A 215 -12.25 14.56 7.48
C GLY A 215 -13.64 15.14 7.19
N ILE A 216 -13.82 16.43 7.49
CA ILE A 216 -15.02 17.20 7.11
C ILE A 216 -14.67 18.07 5.91
N GLY A 217 -15.28 17.75 4.77
CA GLY A 217 -15.08 18.47 3.50
C GLY A 217 -16.13 19.53 3.19
N ILE A 218 -16.09 19.97 1.93
CA ILE A 218 -16.98 21.02 1.42
C ILE A 218 -18.45 20.58 1.53
N GLY A 219 -19.26 21.45 2.13
CA GLY A 219 -20.69 21.22 2.34
C GLY A 219 -20.98 20.19 3.44
N HIS A 220 -20.19 20.18 4.52
CA HIS A 220 -20.34 19.27 5.66
C HIS A 220 -20.29 17.78 5.30
N ARG A 221 -19.58 17.46 4.21
CA ARG A 221 -19.38 16.10 3.74
C ARG A 221 -18.38 15.39 4.64
N MET A 222 -18.87 14.47 5.46
CA MET A 222 -18.05 13.69 6.38
C MET A 222 -17.49 12.43 5.70
N GLU A 223 -16.19 12.20 5.90
CA GLU A 223 -15.47 11.03 5.39
C GLU A 223 -16.12 9.71 5.78
N LYS A 224 -16.48 9.54 7.06
CA LYS A 224 -17.09 8.30 7.58
C LYS A 224 -18.30 7.81 6.77
N ILE A 225 -19.04 8.73 6.14
CA ILE A 225 -20.22 8.45 5.31
C ILE A 225 -19.78 7.95 3.93
N ALA A 226 -18.87 8.67 3.27
CA ALA A 226 -18.38 8.33 1.95
C ALA A 226 -17.70 6.95 1.96
N VAL A 227 -16.79 6.72 2.91
CA VAL A 227 -16.01 5.48 2.98
C VAL A 227 -16.86 4.26 3.31
N LEU A 228 -17.89 4.41 4.17
CA LEU A 228 -18.83 3.31 4.44
C LEU A 228 -19.62 2.92 3.18
N LYS A 229 -20.08 3.90 2.39
CA LYS A 229 -20.80 3.61 1.14
C LYS A 229 -19.90 2.96 0.10
N ILE A 230 -18.67 3.44 -0.08
CA ILE A 230 -17.68 2.84 -0.99
C ILE A 230 -17.37 1.40 -0.55
N ALA A 231 -17.13 1.17 0.74
CA ALA A 231 -16.83 -0.14 1.29
C ALA A 231 -17.99 -1.13 1.08
N LYS A 232 -19.25 -0.70 1.22
CA LYS A 232 -20.42 -1.54 0.93
C LYS A 232 -20.50 -1.94 -0.54
N TYR A 233 -20.21 -1.03 -1.48
CA TYR A 233 -20.14 -1.39 -2.90
C TYR A 233 -19.00 -2.37 -3.19
N LEU A 234 -17.83 -2.16 -2.58
CA LEU A 234 -16.70 -3.07 -2.73
C LEU A 234 -17.01 -4.46 -2.16
N TYR A 235 -17.66 -4.51 -1.00
CA TYR A 235 -18.13 -5.75 -0.37
C TYR A 235 -19.03 -6.54 -1.33
N SER A 236 -20.05 -5.89 -1.91
CA SER A 236 -20.96 -6.55 -2.86
C SER A 236 -20.24 -7.07 -4.10
N GLU A 237 -19.36 -6.25 -4.71
CA GLU A 237 -18.62 -6.65 -5.91
C GLU A 237 -17.70 -7.86 -5.64
N LEU A 238 -16.96 -7.84 -4.52
CA LEU A 238 -16.08 -8.95 -4.15
C LEU A 238 -16.85 -10.22 -3.77
N LYS A 239 -18.02 -10.09 -3.15
CA LYS A 239 -18.92 -11.22 -2.87
C LYS A 239 -19.48 -11.83 -4.15
N GLU A 240 -19.90 -11.01 -5.12
CA GLU A 240 -20.37 -11.47 -6.45
C GLU A 240 -19.25 -12.19 -7.21
N MET A 241 -18.01 -11.73 -7.05
CA MET A 241 -16.80 -12.40 -7.55
C MET A 241 -16.51 -13.75 -6.87
N GLY A 242 -17.12 -14.03 -5.71
CA GLY A 242 -17.02 -15.28 -4.99
C GLY A 242 -15.97 -15.32 -3.87
N TYR A 243 -15.42 -14.17 -3.46
CA TYR A 243 -14.52 -14.10 -2.30
C TYR A 243 -15.28 -14.20 -0.98
N LYS A 244 -14.56 -14.59 0.08
CA LYS A 244 -15.04 -14.45 1.46
C LYS A 244 -14.66 -13.05 1.94
N VAL A 245 -15.66 -12.21 2.23
CA VAL A 245 -15.45 -10.79 2.52
C VAL A 245 -16.04 -10.43 3.88
N TYR A 246 -15.33 -9.62 4.65
CA TYR A 246 -15.79 -9.05 5.91
C TYR A 246 -15.60 -7.54 5.93
N LEU A 247 -16.48 -6.83 6.63
CA LEU A 247 -16.30 -5.41 6.95
C LEU A 247 -15.93 -5.28 8.42
N THR A 248 -15.02 -4.38 8.77
CA THR A 248 -14.78 -4.05 10.19
C THR A 248 -16.03 -3.41 10.80
N ARG A 249 -16.72 -2.53 10.06
CA ARG A 249 -18.04 -1.99 10.42
C ARG A 249 -19.08 -2.04 9.31
N HIS A 250 -20.32 -2.32 9.68
CA HIS A 250 -21.48 -2.33 8.76
C HIS A 250 -22.37 -1.09 8.88
N GLY A 251 -22.20 -0.30 9.95
CA GLY A 251 -22.99 0.90 10.27
C GLY A 251 -22.11 2.07 10.72
N ASP A 252 -22.76 3.11 11.24
CA ASP A 252 -22.07 4.30 11.76
C ASP A 252 -21.75 4.16 13.26
N TYR A 253 -20.74 3.37 13.58
CA TYR A 253 -20.21 3.23 14.93
C TYR A 253 -18.69 3.24 14.91
N PHE A 254 -18.09 3.65 16.02
CA PHE A 254 -16.65 3.80 16.17
C PHE A 254 -15.98 2.44 16.41
N ILE A 255 -14.85 2.19 15.73
CA ILE A 255 -13.97 1.06 16.00
C ILE A 255 -12.55 1.58 16.25
N PRO A 256 -11.93 1.29 17.41
CA PRO A 256 -10.54 1.62 17.68
C PRO A 256 -9.59 1.04 16.62
N LEU A 257 -8.53 1.77 16.28
CA LEU A 257 -7.63 1.39 15.17
C LEU A 257 -7.08 -0.04 15.29
N ARG A 258 -6.73 -0.47 16.50
CA ARG A 258 -6.19 -1.81 16.76
C ARG A 258 -7.23 -2.92 16.56
N GLU A 259 -8.49 -2.68 16.94
CA GLU A 259 -9.56 -3.67 16.78
C GLU A 259 -9.80 -3.99 15.31
N ARG A 260 -9.54 -3.02 14.41
CA ARG A 260 -9.66 -3.21 12.96
C ARG A 260 -8.68 -4.27 12.45
N THR A 261 -7.41 -4.20 12.86
CA THR A 261 -6.38 -5.18 12.44
C THR A 261 -6.48 -6.48 13.23
N HIS A 262 -6.88 -6.43 14.50
CA HIS A 262 -7.16 -7.62 15.29
C HIS A 262 -8.29 -8.45 14.66
N PHE A 263 -9.40 -7.81 14.28
CA PHE A 263 -10.49 -8.44 13.56
C PHE A 263 -10.00 -9.11 12.26
N ALA A 264 -9.14 -8.43 11.49
CA ALA A 264 -8.59 -9.00 10.26
C ALA A 264 -7.74 -10.25 10.51
N ASN A 265 -6.92 -10.22 11.56
CA ASN A 265 -6.12 -11.37 11.99
C ASN A 265 -7.00 -12.54 12.46
N GLN A 266 -8.05 -12.26 13.25
CA GLN A 266 -9.00 -13.28 13.71
C GLN A 266 -9.72 -13.98 12.54
N LYS A 267 -10.06 -13.23 11.48
CA LYS A 267 -10.66 -13.80 10.27
C LYS A 267 -9.66 -14.54 9.38
N LYS A 268 -8.37 -14.55 9.75
CA LYS A 268 -7.27 -15.09 8.94
C LYS A 268 -7.31 -14.51 7.52
N ALA A 269 -7.45 -13.19 7.43
CA ALA A 269 -7.58 -12.52 6.15
C ALA A 269 -6.32 -12.70 5.30
N ASP A 270 -6.50 -12.92 4.00
CA ASP A 270 -5.44 -12.86 2.99
C ASP A 270 -5.09 -11.42 2.62
N LEU A 271 -6.05 -10.48 2.73
CA LEU A 271 -5.84 -9.06 2.46
C LEU A 271 -6.60 -8.17 3.46
N PHE A 272 -5.99 -7.06 3.85
CA PHE A 272 -6.63 -5.98 4.60
C PHE A 272 -6.64 -4.67 3.79
N ILE A 273 -7.83 -4.12 3.55
CA ILE A 273 -8.02 -2.93 2.71
C ILE A 273 -8.74 -1.85 3.53
N SER A 274 -8.01 -0.83 3.97
CA SER A 274 -8.61 0.33 4.65
C SER A 274 -8.97 1.43 3.64
N ILE A 275 -10.18 2.00 3.75
CA ILE A 275 -10.73 2.98 2.81
C ILE A 275 -10.95 4.31 3.52
N HIS A 276 -10.31 5.35 2.99
CA HIS A 276 -10.28 6.71 3.50
C HIS A 276 -10.53 7.75 2.39
N CYS A 277 -10.71 9.01 2.79
CA CYS A 277 -10.75 10.17 1.90
C CYS A 277 -9.81 11.26 2.43
N ASN A 278 -9.03 11.85 1.52
CA ASN A 278 -7.97 12.75 1.91
C ASN A 278 -8.51 14.15 2.26
N ILE A 279 -7.80 14.84 3.14
CA ILE A 279 -8.03 16.24 3.50
C ILE A 279 -6.77 17.04 3.22
N ALA A 280 -6.82 17.90 2.20
CA ALA A 280 -5.77 18.89 1.98
C ALA A 280 -5.90 20.06 2.97
N PRO A 281 -4.80 20.73 3.34
CA PRO A 281 -4.86 21.97 4.12
C PRO A 281 -5.79 23.00 3.46
N HIS A 282 -6.47 23.83 4.26
CA HIS A 282 -7.53 24.74 3.80
C HIS A 282 -7.13 25.65 2.62
N HIS A 283 -5.86 26.06 2.52
CA HIS A 283 -5.34 26.90 1.44
C HIS A 283 -5.02 26.13 0.15
N TYR A 284 -5.11 24.79 0.14
CA TYR A 284 -4.78 23.92 -1.00
C TYR A 284 -6.02 23.17 -1.55
N THR A 285 -7.07 23.89 -1.94
CA THR A 285 -8.32 23.31 -2.48
C THR A 285 -8.16 22.67 -3.87
N LYS A 286 -7.07 22.96 -4.58
CA LYS A 286 -6.78 22.41 -5.92
C LYS A 286 -6.20 20.99 -5.89
N VAL A 287 -5.73 20.51 -4.73
CA VAL A 287 -5.18 19.15 -4.61
C VAL A 287 -6.29 18.14 -4.85
N ARG A 288 -6.03 17.15 -5.70
CA ARG A 288 -6.97 16.11 -6.09
C ARG A 288 -6.22 14.85 -6.52
N GLY A 289 -6.94 13.75 -6.57
CA GLY A 289 -6.46 12.46 -7.06
C GLY A 289 -6.63 11.35 -6.04
N ILE A 290 -6.50 10.14 -6.55
CA ILE A 290 -6.58 8.93 -5.73
C ILE A 290 -5.16 8.44 -5.42
N GLU A 291 -4.95 8.00 -4.19
CA GLU A 291 -3.65 7.53 -3.70
C GLU A 291 -3.83 6.19 -2.98
N THR A 292 -2.81 5.34 -3.04
CA THR A 292 -2.78 4.10 -2.27
C THR A 292 -1.50 4.03 -1.46
N TYR A 293 -1.61 3.61 -0.21
CA TYR A 293 -0.52 3.58 0.73
C TYR A 293 -0.31 2.17 1.29
N PHE A 294 0.94 1.87 1.62
CA PHE A 294 1.33 0.66 2.33
C PHE A 294 2.22 1.02 3.51
N LEU A 295 2.22 0.18 4.54
CA LEU A 295 2.92 0.44 5.78
C LEU A 295 4.45 0.33 5.58
N SER A 296 5.15 1.46 5.72
CA SER A 296 6.61 1.53 5.68
C SER A 296 7.07 2.90 6.18
N PRO A 297 8.29 3.02 6.74
CA PRO A 297 8.93 4.31 6.94
C PRO A 297 8.99 5.12 5.65
N THR A 298 8.92 6.44 5.75
CA THR A 298 9.03 7.36 4.60
C THR A 298 9.64 8.68 5.04
N ARG A 299 10.39 9.32 4.14
CA ARG A 299 10.88 10.71 4.29
C ARG A 299 10.02 11.70 3.50
N ASN A 300 8.94 11.24 2.87
CA ASN A 300 8.08 12.10 2.07
C ASN A 300 7.13 12.91 2.97
N ASP A 301 7.31 14.23 3.04
CA ASP A 301 6.55 15.10 3.94
C ASP A 301 5.04 15.04 3.72
N ARG A 302 4.59 14.88 2.46
CA ARG A 302 3.16 14.74 2.16
C ARG A 302 2.62 13.44 2.78
N ALA A 303 3.29 12.32 2.56
CA ALA A 303 2.89 11.04 3.15
C ALA A 303 2.91 11.06 4.68
N ILE A 304 3.90 11.74 5.28
CA ILE A 304 3.98 11.94 6.74
C ILE A 304 2.78 12.76 7.24
N ARG A 305 2.41 13.85 6.53
CA ARG A 305 1.25 14.67 6.93
C ARG A 305 -0.06 13.91 6.87
N VAL A 306 -0.30 13.15 5.81
CA VAL A 306 -1.52 12.32 5.69
C VAL A 306 -1.57 11.31 6.83
N ALA A 307 -0.49 10.56 7.06
CA ALA A 307 -0.43 9.60 8.17
C ALA A 307 -0.63 10.26 9.55
N LYS A 308 -0.12 11.47 9.77
CA LYS A 308 -0.36 12.21 11.03
C LYS A 308 -1.82 12.57 11.25
N ILE A 309 -2.57 12.87 10.18
CA ILE A 309 -4.00 13.17 10.28
C ILE A 309 -4.77 11.91 10.64
N GLU A 310 -4.50 10.80 9.93
CA GLU A 310 -5.18 9.52 10.18
C GLU A 310 -4.81 8.91 11.54
N ASN A 311 -3.60 9.18 12.03
CA ASN A 311 -3.13 8.68 13.32
C ASN A 311 -3.57 9.56 14.51
N LYS A 312 -4.42 10.59 14.34
CA LYS A 312 -4.80 11.51 15.43
C LYS A 312 -5.45 10.81 16.63
N GLU A 313 -6.19 9.73 16.39
CA GLU A 313 -6.82 8.93 17.45
C GLU A 313 -5.82 8.10 18.28
N VAL A 314 -4.56 8.04 17.85
CA VAL A 314 -3.51 7.30 18.52
C VAL A 314 -2.96 8.14 19.69
N LYS A 315 -3.48 7.91 20.90
CA LYS A 315 -3.00 8.56 22.13
C LYS A 315 -1.72 7.91 22.65
N GLY A 316 -0.76 8.71 23.14
CA GLY A 316 0.42 8.24 23.89
C GLY A 316 1.62 7.75 23.07
N LEU A 317 1.48 7.61 21.75
CA LEU A 317 2.51 7.15 20.84
C LEU A 317 3.29 8.31 20.23
N ASN A 318 4.60 8.37 20.51
CA ASN A 318 5.47 9.40 19.96
C ASN A 318 6.15 8.91 18.65
N TYR A 319 6.81 9.82 17.96
CA TYR A 319 7.49 9.53 16.68
C TYR A 319 8.57 8.43 16.79
N VAL A 320 9.22 8.31 17.94
CA VAL A 320 10.26 7.29 18.18
C VAL A 320 9.61 5.91 18.24
N ASP A 321 8.50 5.76 18.97
CA ASP A 321 7.75 4.50 19.06
C ASP A 321 7.29 4.03 17.68
N GLN A 322 6.83 4.97 16.85
CA GLN A 322 6.46 4.68 15.47
C GLN A 322 7.65 4.16 14.66
N ARG A 323 8.82 4.82 14.70
CA ARG A 323 10.00 4.35 13.97
C ARG A 323 10.44 2.95 14.40
N VAL A 324 10.45 2.71 15.71
CA VAL A 324 10.81 1.41 16.27
C VAL A 324 9.86 0.34 15.74
N ILE A 325 8.54 0.53 15.89
CA ILE A 325 7.53 -0.41 15.38
C ILE A 325 7.66 -0.63 13.87
N LEU A 326 7.91 0.43 13.11
CA LEU A 326 8.08 0.34 11.66
C LEU A 326 9.40 -0.33 11.24
N GLY A 327 10.41 -0.32 12.12
CA GLY A 327 11.69 -1.03 11.92
C GLY A 327 11.55 -2.55 11.99
N PHE A 328 10.48 -3.07 12.61
CA PHE A 328 10.20 -4.51 12.74
C PHE A 328 9.19 -5.03 11.73
N LEU A 329 8.86 -4.23 10.72
CA LEU A 329 7.99 -4.68 9.66
C LEU A 329 8.66 -5.78 8.85
N ASN A 330 7.90 -6.86 8.66
CA ASN A 330 8.32 -7.96 7.79
C ASN A 330 8.48 -7.43 6.35
N ARG A 331 9.68 -7.60 5.79
CA ARG A 331 10.04 -7.11 4.46
C ARG A 331 9.17 -7.71 3.35
N ASP A 332 8.85 -9.00 3.43
CA ASP A 332 8.03 -9.68 2.44
C ASP A 332 6.61 -9.12 2.47
N ARG A 333 6.05 -8.89 3.67
CA ARG A 333 4.75 -8.24 3.83
C ARG A 333 4.74 -6.81 3.28
N ILE A 334 5.82 -6.04 3.45
CA ILE A 334 5.94 -4.71 2.81
C ILE A 334 5.89 -4.85 1.29
N ILE A 335 6.68 -5.77 0.72
CA ILE A 335 6.74 -6.02 -0.72
C ILE A 335 5.38 -6.42 -1.28
N ASP A 336 4.67 -7.33 -0.59
CA ASP A 336 3.37 -7.79 -1.03
C ASP A 336 2.29 -6.72 -0.89
N SER A 337 2.33 -5.92 0.18
CA SER A 337 1.46 -4.75 0.33
C SER A 337 1.73 -3.70 -0.75
N GLN A 338 2.98 -3.50 -1.14
CA GLN A 338 3.35 -2.62 -2.25
C GLN A 338 2.81 -3.13 -3.59
N LYS A 339 2.96 -4.43 -3.90
CA LYS A 339 2.40 -5.04 -5.12
C LYS A 339 0.87 -4.90 -5.15
N LEU A 340 0.21 -5.18 -4.03
CA LEU A 340 -1.23 -5.02 -3.86
C LEU A 340 -1.66 -3.58 -4.12
N ALA A 341 -0.98 -2.61 -3.53
CA ALA A 341 -1.24 -1.19 -3.72
C ALA A 341 -1.12 -0.77 -5.20
N ILE A 342 -0.10 -1.26 -5.91
CA ILE A 342 0.11 -0.99 -7.34
C ILE A 342 -1.05 -1.51 -8.19
N ASP A 343 -1.50 -2.73 -7.93
CA ASP A 343 -2.58 -3.34 -8.71
C ASP A 343 -3.95 -2.70 -8.42
N ILE A 344 -4.21 -2.34 -7.16
CA ILE A 344 -5.42 -1.59 -6.78
C ILE A 344 -5.41 -0.19 -7.36
N GLN A 345 -4.31 0.56 -7.25
CA GLN A 345 -4.17 1.89 -7.86
C GLN A 345 -4.45 1.84 -9.36
N ALA A 346 -3.84 0.89 -10.08
CA ALA A 346 -4.06 0.70 -11.50
C ALA A 346 -5.52 0.34 -11.83
N GLY A 347 -6.15 -0.54 -11.05
CA GLY A 347 -7.55 -0.93 -11.20
C GLY A 347 -8.52 0.25 -11.02
N MET A 348 -8.32 1.05 -9.98
CA MET A 348 -9.11 2.27 -9.73
C MET A 348 -9.01 3.25 -10.90
N LEU A 349 -7.78 3.57 -11.34
CA LEU A 349 -7.54 4.50 -12.45
C LEU A 349 -8.17 3.99 -13.75
N TYR A 350 -8.02 2.71 -14.05
CA TYR A 350 -8.58 2.10 -15.25
C TYR A 350 -10.11 2.15 -15.24
N SER A 351 -10.75 1.86 -14.11
CA SER A 351 -12.21 1.88 -14.00
C SER A 351 -12.76 3.31 -14.09
N LEU A 352 -12.19 4.24 -13.32
CA LEU A 352 -12.68 5.61 -13.24
C LEU A 352 -12.46 6.41 -14.51
N LYS A 353 -11.29 6.30 -15.16
CA LYS A 353 -10.95 7.09 -16.36
C LYS A 353 -11.85 6.80 -17.57
N LYS A 354 -12.65 5.72 -17.54
CA LYS A 354 -13.67 5.44 -18.56
C LYS A 354 -14.75 6.52 -18.62
N LYS A 355 -15.13 7.08 -17.46
CA LYS A 355 -16.18 8.10 -17.34
C LYS A 355 -15.66 9.45 -16.82
N TYR A 356 -14.65 9.42 -15.95
CA TYR A 356 -14.10 10.60 -15.29
C TYR A 356 -12.66 10.85 -15.77
N LYS A 357 -12.51 11.39 -16.99
CA LYS A 357 -11.20 11.61 -17.65
C LYS A 357 -10.22 12.46 -16.83
N GLN A 358 -10.73 13.32 -15.95
CA GLN A 358 -9.94 14.21 -15.10
C GLN A 358 -9.47 13.56 -13.78
N VAL A 359 -9.68 12.26 -13.58
CA VAL A 359 -9.15 11.57 -12.38
C VAL A 359 -7.63 11.55 -12.45
N ILE A 360 -7.02 12.05 -11.37
CA ILE A 360 -5.56 12.17 -11.22
C ILE A 360 -5.03 10.95 -10.47
N ASP A 361 -3.89 10.46 -10.93
CA ASP A 361 -3.11 9.44 -10.26
C ASP A 361 -2.18 10.10 -9.24
N GLY A 362 -2.47 9.96 -7.95
CA GLY A 362 -1.58 10.41 -6.88
C GLY A 362 -0.47 9.40 -6.56
N GLY A 363 -0.59 8.19 -7.10
CA GLY A 363 0.40 7.11 -7.04
C GLY A 363 0.30 6.23 -5.81
N VAL A 364 1.29 5.35 -5.69
CA VAL A 364 1.48 4.43 -4.56
C VAL A 364 2.63 4.91 -3.70
N ARG A 365 2.46 4.99 -2.38
CA ARG A 365 3.50 5.52 -1.46
C ARG A 365 3.61 4.75 -0.15
N PRO A 366 4.83 4.61 0.41
CA PRO A 366 5.00 4.16 1.79
C PRO A 366 4.58 5.27 2.76
N ALA A 367 3.94 4.88 3.87
CA ALA A 367 3.60 5.80 4.95
C ALA A 367 3.38 5.06 6.29
N PRO A 368 3.59 5.73 7.44
CA PRO A 368 3.46 5.13 8.77
C PRO A 368 2.00 5.12 9.28
N PHE A 369 1.07 4.53 8.52
CA PHE A 369 -0.36 4.48 8.91
C PHE A 369 -0.61 3.47 10.03
N TRP A 370 -1.15 3.95 11.14
CA TRP A 370 -1.32 3.13 12.33
C TRP A 370 -2.41 2.07 12.20
N VAL A 371 -3.42 2.34 11.37
CA VAL A 371 -4.46 1.36 11.02
C VAL A 371 -3.91 0.12 10.30
N LEU A 372 -2.68 0.18 9.76
CA LEU A 372 -2.06 -0.97 9.10
C LEU A 372 -1.15 -1.78 10.05
N VAL A 373 -0.85 -1.24 11.23
CA VAL A 373 0.06 -1.86 12.20
C VAL A 373 -0.59 -3.09 12.84
N GLY A 374 0.18 -4.16 12.95
CA GLY A 374 -0.26 -5.42 13.54
C GLY A 374 -1.00 -6.36 12.59
N THR A 375 -1.18 -6.00 11.32
CA THR A 375 -1.75 -6.88 10.29
C THR A 375 -0.83 -8.08 10.02
N GLN A 376 -1.39 -9.29 9.95
CA GLN A 376 -0.68 -10.53 9.64
C GLN A 376 -0.61 -10.88 8.15
N MET A 377 -1.23 -10.04 7.31
CA MET A 377 -1.37 -10.21 5.87
C MET A 377 -0.98 -8.91 5.13
N PRO A 378 -0.86 -8.92 3.79
CA PRO A 378 -0.68 -7.70 3.01
C PRO A 378 -1.83 -6.70 3.28
N ALA A 379 -1.46 -5.45 3.55
CA ALA A 379 -2.36 -4.43 4.04
C ALA A 379 -2.10 -3.07 3.38
N ILE A 380 -3.17 -2.41 2.95
CA ILE A 380 -3.09 -1.09 2.32
C ILE A 380 -4.15 -0.13 2.86
N LEU A 381 -3.89 1.16 2.70
CA LEU A 381 -4.85 2.25 2.90
C LEU A 381 -5.08 2.96 1.56
N ILE A 382 -6.34 3.19 1.20
CA ILE A 382 -6.73 3.87 -0.03
C ILE A 382 -7.28 5.25 0.33
N GLU A 383 -6.67 6.29 -0.21
CA GLU A 383 -7.22 7.64 -0.23
C GLU A 383 -8.00 7.84 -1.53
N THR A 384 -9.33 7.79 -1.42
CA THR A 384 -10.24 7.68 -2.58
C THR A 384 -10.47 8.99 -3.34
N GLY A 385 -9.93 10.10 -2.82
CA GLY A 385 -10.05 11.46 -3.34
C GLY A 385 -10.05 12.49 -2.20
N TYR A 386 -10.01 13.77 -2.54
CA TYR A 386 -9.91 14.88 -1.59
C TYR A 386 -11.28 15.50 -1.28
N LEU A 387 -11.73 15.43 -0.03
CA LEU A 387 -13.01 16.04 0.39
C LEU A 387 -12.97 17.57 0.42
N THR A 388 -11.77 18.15 0.44
CA THR A 388 -11.54 19.61 0.32
C THR A 388 -11.49 20.10 -1.14
N ASN A 389 -11.56 19.19 -2.11
CA ASN A 389 -11.67 19.55 -3.53
C ASN A 389 -13.14 19.53 -3.99
N PRO A 390 -13.70 20.62 -4.55
CA PRO A 390 -15.11 20.67 -4.92
C PRO A 390 -15.57 19.59 -5.91
N VAL A 391 -14.68 19.20 -6.84
CA VAL A 391 -14.99 18.17 -7.85
C VAL A 391 -14.95 16.78 -7.23
N GLU A 392 -13.95 16.50 -6.40
CA GLU A 392 -13.82 15.19 -5.76
C GLU A 392 -14.85 14.98 -4.65
N ALA A 393 -15.16 16.01 -3.85
CA ALA A 393 -16.20 15.96 -2.83
C ALA A 393 -17.57 15.59 -3.44
N LYS A 394 -17.94 16.17 -4.60
CA LYS A 394 -19.16 15.80 -5.33
C LYS A 394 -19.10 14.35 -5.84
N ARG A 395 -17.96 13.89 -6.34
CA ARG A 395 -17.76 12.53 -6.83
C ARG A 395 -17.81 11.48 -5.72
N LEU A 396 -17.16 11.74 -4.58
CA LEU A 396 -17.11 10.84 -3.44
C LEU A 396 -18.48 10.57 -2.81
N PHE A 397 -19.48 11.43 -3.09
CA PHE A 397 -20.88 11.25 -2.67
C PHE A 397 -21.82 10.87 -3.82
N ASN A 398 -21.28 10.64 -5.03
CA ASN A 398 -22.05 10.20 -6.18
C ASN A 398 -22.06 8.67 -6.29
N PRO A 399 -23.22 7.99 -6.23
CA PRO A 399 -23.28 6.53 -6.27
C PRO A 399 -22.64 5.90 -7.52
N ALA A 400 -22.73 6.54 -8.69
CA ALA A 400 -22.12 6.02 -9.92
C ALA A 400 -20.59 6.07 -9.88
N TYR A 401 -20.01 7.12 -9.28
CA TYR A 401 -18.57 7.21 -9.06
C TYR A 401 -18.11 6.17 -8.04
N GLN A 402 -18.81 6.05 -6.90
CA GLN A 402 -18.48 5.08 -5.84
C GLN A 402 -18.52 3.63 -6.35
N LYS A 403 -19.53 3.25 -7.15
CA LYS A 403 -19.62 1.92 -7.78
C LYS A 403 -18.45 1.67 -8.74
N LEU A 404 -18.07 2.65 -9.56
CA LEU A 404 -16.94 2.52 -10.48
C LEU A 404 -15.59 2.42 -9.74
N LEU A 405 -15.44 3.17 -8.65
CA LEU A 405 -14.28 3.09 -7.77
C LEU A 405 -14.18 1.69 -7.15
N ALA A 406 -15.26 1.19 -6.52
CA ALA A 406 -15.33 -0.14 -5.93
C ALA A 406 -14.99 -1.25 -6.95
N LYS A 407 -15.55 -1.17 -8.16
CA LYS A 407 -15.22 -2.09 -9.26
C LYS A 407 -13.74 -2.04 -9.65
N GLY A 408 -13.14 -0.85 -9.62
CA GLY A 408 -11.71 -0.67 -9.87
C GLY A 408 -10.84 -1.33 -8.80
N ILE A 409 -11.21 -1.16 -7.52
CA ILE A 409 -10.52 -1.82 -6.39
C ILE A 409 -10.64 -3.34 -6.52
N ALA A 410 -11.84 -3.87 -6.77
CA ALA A 410 -12.07 -5.31 -6.91
C ALA A 410 -11.27 -5.93 -8.08
N ALA A 411 -11.21 -5.23 -9.21
CA ALA A 411 -10.37 -5.65 -10.34
C ALA A 411 -8.88 -5.63 -10.00
N GLY A 412 -8.42 -4.67 -9.22
CA GLY A 412 -7.06 -4.62 -8.70
C GLY A 412 -6.72 -5.79 -7.78
N ILE A 413 -7.61 -6.13 -6.84
CA ILE A 413 -7.47 -7.30 -5.95
C ILE A 413 -7.37 -8.58 -6.76
N TYR A 414 -8.26 -8.78 -7.74
CA TYR A 414 -8.20 -9.93 -8.62
C TYR A 414 -6.88 -10.03 -9.39
N ASN A 415 -6.38 -8.91 -9.91
CA ASN A 415 -5.09 -8.88 -10.62
C ASN A 415 -3.92 -9.20 -9.69
N TYR A 416 -3.97 -8.76 -8.43
CA TYR A 416 -2.97 -9.08 -7.43
C TYR A 416 -2.90 -10.59 -7.18
N PHE A 417 -4.03 -11.23 -6.86
CA PHE A 417 -4.06 -12.69 -6.65
C PHE A 417 -3.67 -13.46 -7.90
N LYS A 418 -4.10 -13.02 -9.08
CA LYS A 418 -3.70 -13.65 -10.35
C LYS A 418 -2.18 -13.68 -10.57
N LYS A 419 -1.46 -12.67 -10.07
CA LYS A 419 0.01 -12.56 -10.20
C LYS A 419 0.75 -13.19 -9.01
N ASN A 420 0.07 -13.42 -7.90
CA ASN A 420 0.60 -13.95 -6.65
C ASN A 420 -0.39 -15.04 -6.18
N PRO A 421 -0.43 -16.20 -6.87
CA PRO A 421 -1.50 -17.19 -6.74
C PRO A 421 -1.63 -17.85 -5.38
#